data_AF-A0A7S2JPB6-F1
#
_entry.id   AF-A0A7S2JPB6-F1
#
_cell.length_a   1.000
_cell.length_b   1.000
_cell.length_c   1.000
_cell.angle_alpha   90.00
_cell.angle_beta   90.00
_cell.angle_gamma   90.00
#
_symmetry.space_group_name_H-M   'P 1'
#
loop_
_entity.id
_entity.type
_entity.pdbx_description
1 polymer ?
#
loop_
_entity_poly.entity_id
_entity_poly.type
_entity_poly.pdbx_seq_one_letter_code
_entity_poly.pdbx_strand_id
1 'polypeptide(L)'
;RGGGAMAQMGIEGMLGAQLRIVTTFGEEIEGELFCVDIGSGNSVSSVVLCQRLDTGHVNYKWIKANIIREVTATAGPTTNAADEFQPHVDLRQVDALAKKLEESAAAEAKRLGVGVSEHAQEVFDALSKTMEATWEGEDIKVLGVCIKKPYDPVWNIIGSDEKVVERVAKVLQSELARKKKNAG
;
A
#
# COMPACT_ATOMS: atom_id res chain seq x y z
N ARG A 1 -13.43 44.71 31.40
CA ARG A 1 -12.80 45.11 30.12
C ARG A 1 -11.68 44.11 29.84
N GLY A 2 -11.90 43.17 28.94
CA GLY A 2 -10.93 42.12 28.63
C GLY A 2 -11.28 41.49 27.29
N GLY A 3 -11.49 42.35 26.28
CA GLY A 3 -11.61 41.93 24.89
C GLY A 3 -10.28 42.17 24.20
N GLY A 4 -9.75 41.14 23.55
CA GLY A 4 -8.59 41.27 22.67
C GLY A 4 -7.52 40.22 22.91
N ALA A 5 -7.70 39.03 22.31
CA ALA A 5 -6.63 38.18 21.77
C ALA A 5 -7.21 36.91 21.08
N MET A 6 -8.28 37.03 20.30
CA MET A 6 -8.54 36.03 19.24
C MET A 6 -7.92 36.60 17.98
N ALA A 7 -6.59 36.45 17.87
CA ALA A 7 -5.93 36.54 16.57
C ALA A 7 -6.71 35.63 15.62
N GLN A 8 -6.93 36.10 14.40
CA GLN A 8 -7.72 35.43 13.37
C GLN A 8 -7.04 34.11 12.98
N MET A 9 -7.20 33.07 13.80
CA MET A 9 -6.79 31.71 13.47
C MET A 9 -7.60 31.30 12.24
N GLY A 10 -6.91 30.76 11.24
CA GLY A 10 -7.60 30.04 10.18
C GLY A 10 -8.41 28.89 10.77
N ILE A 11 -9.43 28.44 10.05
CA ILE A 11 -10.36 27.40 10.52
C ILE A 11 -9.63 26.10 10.89
N GLU A 12 -8.47 25.82 10.29
CA GLU A 12 -7.58 24.71 10.62
C GLU A 12 -7.03 24.77 12.06
N GLY A 13 -6.84 25.97 12.61
CA GLY A 13 -6.43 26.18 14.00
C GLY A 13 -7.54 25.92 15.01
N MET A 14 -8.77 25.68 14.55
CA MET A 14 -9.95 25.42 15.38
C MET A 14 -10.28 23.92 15.49
N LEU A 15 -9.36 23.02 15.12
CA LEU A 15 -9.59 21.58 15.22
C LEU A 15 -10.03 21.19 16.65
N GLY A 16 -11.10 20.39 16.72
CA GLY A 16 -11.75 19.99 17.97
C GLY A 16 -12.68 21.03 18.59
N ALA A 17 -12.70 22.28 18.12
CA ALA A 17 -13.60 23.31 18.62
C ALA A 17 -15.05 23.04 18.18
N GLN A 18 -16.02 23.48 18.98
CA GLN A 18 -17.41 23.52 18.55
C GLN A 18 -17.63 24.72 17.65
N LEU A 19 -18.09 24.47 16.42
CA LEU A 19 -18.31 25.48 15.41
C LEU A 19 -19.79 25.56 15.03
N ARG A 20 -20.23 26.77 14.74
CA ARG A 20 -21.43 27.06 13.97
C ARG A 20 -21.01 27.63 12.62
N ILE A 21 -21.37 26.95 11.54
CA ILE A 21 -21.09 27.34 10.16
C ILE A 21 -22.38 27.79 9.50
N VAL A 22 -22.34 28.94 8.83
CA VAL A 22 -23.44 29.38 7.96
C VAL A 22 -22.97 29.30 6.50
N THR A 23 -23.73 28.60 5.67
CA THR A 23 -23.42 28.47 4.24
C THR A 23 -23.86 29.71 3.46
N THR A 24 -23.40 29.86 2.23
CA THR A 24 -23.86 30.88 1.28
C THR A 24 -25.34 30.71 0.92
N PHE A 25 -25.92 29.54 1.16
CA PHE A 25 -27.34 29.24 0.99
C PHE A 25 -28.18 29.56 2.24
N GLY A 26 -27.55 30.02 3.32
CA GLY A 26 -28.22 30.36 4.58
C GLY A 26 -28.45 29.17 5.52
N GLU A 27 -27.92 27.99 5.20
CA GLU A 27 -28.02 26.83 6.10
C GLU A 27 -27.08 27.00 7.29
N GLU A 28 -27.58 26.74 8.49
CA GLU A 28 -26.77 26.72 9.71
C GLU A 28 -26.45 25.29 10.11
N ILE A 29 -25.16 25.01 10.32
CA ILE A 29 -24.66 23.69 10.68
C ILE A 29 -23.75 23.84 11.89
N GLU A 30 -24.10 23.16 12.98
CA GLU A 30 -23.31 23.15 14.22
C GLU A 30 -22.65 21.79 14.42
N GLY A 31 -21.44 21.78 14.98
CA GLY A 31 -20.73 20.54 15.33
C GLY A 31 -19.25 20.76 15.62
N GLU A 32 -18.62 19.71 16.13
CA GLU A 32 -17.20 19.70 16.49
C GLU A 32 -16.37 19.64 15.21
N LEU A 33 -15.39 20.53 15.02
CA LEU A 33 -14.50 20.45 13.86
C LEU A 33 -13.62 19.20 13.97
N PHE A 34 -13.96 18.16 13.22
CA PHE A 34 -13.32 16.86 13.30
C PHE A 34 -12.04 16.80 12.48
N CYS A 35 -12.10 17.23 11.22
CA CYS A 35 -10.95 17.34 10.35
C CYS A 35 -11.16 18.41 9.26
N VAL A 36 -10.04 18.83 8.66
CA VAL A 36 -10.01 19.75 7.52
C VAL A 36 -9.25 19.10 6.37
N ASP A 37 -9.70 19.36 5.16
CA ASP A 37 -8.96 19.05 3.93
C ASP A 37 -8.16 20.27 3.52
N ILE A 38 -6.83 20.16 3.52
CA ILE A 38 -5.92 21.24 3.13
C ILE A 38 -5.60 21.06 1.65
N GLY A 39 -6.06 22.00 0.84
CA GLY A 39 -5.81 22.04 -0.59
C GLY A 39 -4.43 22.63 -0.95
N SER A 40 -4.21 22.80 -2.25
CA SER A 40 -2.98 23.41 -2.78
C SER A 40 -2.76 24.81 -2.17
N GLY A 41 -1.52 25.08 -1.74
CA GLY A 41 -1.15 26.38 -1.17
C GLY A 41 -1.62 26.61 0.27
N ASN A 42 -1.74 25.55 1.08
CA ASN A 42 -2.13 25.59 2.50
C ASN A 42 -3.50 26.23 2.78
N SER A 43 -4.38 26.29 1.78
CA SER A 43 -5.73 26.80 1.92
C SER A 43 -6.70 25.67 2.24
N VAL A 44 -7.63 25.87 3.16
CA VAL A 44 -8.64 24.86 3.50
C VAL A 44 -9.61 24.70 2.32
N SER A 45 -9.71 23.48 1.79
CA SER A 45 -10.58 23.07 0.68
C SER A 45 -11.97 22.67 1.19
N SER A 46 -12.02 21.96 2.31
CA SER A 46 -13.27 21.55 2.95
C SER A 46 -13.09 21.23 4.43
N VAL A 47 -14.20 21.18 5.16
CA VAL A 47 -14.23 20.87 6.59
C VAL A 47 -15.26 19.77 6.89
N VAL A 48 -15.02 19.02 7.95
CA VAL A 48 -15.96 18.01 8.46
C VAL A 48 -16.36 18.36 9.88
N LEU A 49 -17.66 18.57 10.10
CA LEU A 49 -18.24 18.73 11.43
C LEU A 49 -18.80 17.39 11.93
N CYS A 50 -18.46 17.05 13.17
CA CYS A 50 -18.96 15.90 13.91
C CYS A 50 -20.08 16.35 14.85
N GLN A 51 -21.27 15.80 14.65
CA GLN A 51 -22.45 16.01 15.47
C GLN A 51 -22.69 14.76 16.31
N ARG A 52 -22.32 14.83 17.60
CA ARG A 52 -22.57 13.74 18.57
C ARG A 52 -23.99 13.91 19.11
N LEU A 53 -24.81 12.86 18.99
CA LEU A 53 -26.20 12.85 19.44
C LEU A 53 -26.30 12.18 20.82
N ASP A 54 -27.32 12.57 21.60
CA ASP A 54 -27.59 11.99 22.93
C ASP A 54 -27.86 10.47 22.88
N THR A 55 -28.24 9.97 21.71
CA THR A 55 -28.45 8.53 21.45
C THR A 55 -27.15 7.73 21.37
N GLY A 56 -25.99 8.39 21.43
CA GLY A 56 -24.67 7.77 21.22
C GLY A 56 -24.30 7.62 19.73
N HIS A 57 -25.20 7.97 18.81
CA HIS A 57 -24.89 8.04 17.39
C HIS A 57 -24.12 9.31 17.03
N VAL A 58 -23.37 9.25 15.94
CA VAL A 58 -22.57 10.38 15.44
C VAL A 58 -22.88 10.62 13.97
N ASN A 59 -23.18 11.87 13.63
CA ASN A 59 -23.34 12.31 12.24
C ASN A 59 -22.14 13.15 11.82
N TYR A 60 -21.62 12.89 10.62
CA TYR A 60 -20.57 13.71 10.02
C TYR A 60 -21.13 14.52 8.87
N LYS A 61 -20.85 15.82 8.86
CA LYS A 61 -21.24 16.74 7.79
C LYS A 61 -20.01 17.31 7.12
N TRP A 62 -19.85 17.00 5.85
CA TRP A 62 -18.79 17.53 5.01
C TRP A 62 -19.25 18.79 4.28
N ILE A 63 -18.46 19.86 4.34
CA ILE A 63 -18.79 21.18 3.81
C ILE A 63 -17.59 21.71 3.04
N LYS A 64 -17.78 22.11 1.77
CA LYS A 64 -16.72 22.74 0.99
C LYS A 64 -16.47 24.17 1.48
N ALA A 65 -15.21 24.58 1.58
CA ALA A 65 -14.85 25.89 2.12
C ALA A 65 -15.42 27.05 1.28
N ASN A 66 -15.56 26.87 -0.04
CA ASN A 66 -16.06 27.89 -0.95
C ASN A 66 -17.57 28.21 -0.80
N ILE A 67 -18.34 27.37 -0.10
CA ILE A 67 -19.75 27.62 0.22
C ILE A 67 -19.95 28.08 1.66
N ILE A 68 -18.88 28.25 2.42
CA ILE A 68 -18.94 28.76 3.79
C ILE A 68 -18.98 30.28 3.73
N ARG A 69 -20.02 30.85 4.33
CA ARG A 69 -20.20 32.31 4.45
C ARG A 69 -19.64 32.83 5.77
N GLU A 70 -19.87 32.08 6.85
CA GLU A 70 -19.53 32.50 8.21
C GLU A 70 -19.17 31.29 9.07
N VAL A 71 -18.21 31.48 9.98
CA VAL A 71 -17.73 30.47 10.91
C VAL A 71 -17.60 31.12 12.28
N THR A 72 -18.28 30.55 13.27
CA THR A 72 -18.28 31.05 14.64
C THR A 72 -17.91 29.91 15.59
N ALA A 73 -16.83 30.07 16.35
CA ALA A 73 -16.49 29.14 17.42
C ALA A 73 -17.42 29.39 18.61
N THR A 74 -18.22 28.38 18.98
CA THR A 74 -19.17 28.44 20.11
C THR A 74 -18.55 27.90 21.39
N ALA A 75 -17.59 26.97 21.29
CA ALA A 75 -16.74 26.54 22.39
C ALA A 75 -15.35 26.12 21.87
N GLY A 76 -14.33 26.27 22.70
CA GLY A 76 -12.99 25.76 22.37
C GLY A 76 -12.95 24.23 22.37
N PRO A 77 -11.83 23.63 21.92
CA PRO A 77 -11.66 22.19 21.97
C PRO A 77 -11.88 21.67 23.39
N THR A 78 -12.68 20.61 23.54
CA THR A 78 -12.76 19.90 24.82
C THR A 78 -11.40 19.23 25.03
N THR A 79 -10.53 19.90 25.78
CA THR A 79 -9.19 19.46 26.12
C THR A 79 -9.27 18.12 26.83
N ASN A 80 -9.16 17.05 26.06
CA ASN A 80 -8.87 15.66 26.43
C ASN A 80 -8.29 14.90 25.23
N ALA A 81 -8.57 15.33 23.98
CA ALA A 81 -8.00 14.71 22.78
C ALA A 81 -6.50 14.98 22.58
N ALA A 82 -5.97 16.09 23.11
CA ALA A 82 -4.53 16.36 23.10
C ALA A 82 -3.74 15.53 24.13
N ASP A 83 -4.43 14.95 25.13
CA ASP A 83 -3.86 14.05 26.14
C ASP A 83 -4.03 12.57 25.77
N GLU A 84 -4.75 12.26 24.69
CA GLU A 84 -4.70 10.93 24.08
C GLU A 84 -3.34 10.80 23.40
N PHE A 85 -2.36 10.28 24.16
CA PHE A 85 -1.10 9.81 23.62
C PHE A 85 -1.40 8.94 22.40
N GLN A 86 -1.06 9.45 21.21
CA GLN A 86 -1.08 8.63 20.03
C GLN A 86 -0.21 7.39 20.30
N PRO A 87 -0.62 6.20 19.83
CA PRO A 87 0.16 5.01 20.05
C PRO A 87 1.59 5.26 19.56
N HIS A 88 2.56 4.97 20.42
CA HIS A 88 3.96 5.15 20.05
C HIS A 88 4.26 4.31 18.80
N VAL A 89 4.90 4.92 17.81
CA VAL A 89 5.39 4.19 16.65
C VAL A 89 6.75 3.59 17.03
N ASP A 90 6.82 2.27 17.13
CA ASP A 90 8.10 1.58 17.30
C ASP A 90 8.85 1.56 15.95
N LEU A 91 9.74 2.54 15.78
CA LEU A 91 10.56 2.69 14.58
C LEU A 91 11.36 1.43 14.26
N ARG A 92 11.76 0.63 15.26
CA ARG A 92 12.51 -0.61 15.03
C ARG A 92 11.65 -1.67 14.37
N GLN A 93 10.38 -1.75 14.74
CA GLN A 93 9.44 -2.65 14.08
C GLN A 93 9.16 -2.22 12.64
N VAL A 94 9.00 -0.91 12.42
CA VAL A 94 8.83 -0.36 11.07
C VAL A 94 10.03 -0.69 10.19
N ASP A 95 11.26 -0.47 10.67
CA ASP A 95 12.48 -0.77 9.94
C ASP A 95 12.63 -2.27 9.64
N ALA A 96 12.32 -3.13 10.62
CA ALA A 96 12.36 -4.58 10.44
C ALA A 96 11.35 -5.06 9.39
N LEU A 97 10.14 -4.50 9.40
CA LEU A 97 9.12 -4.79 8.39
C LEU A 97 9.52 -4.29 7.01
N ALA A 98 10.03 -3.06 6.91
CA ALA A 98 10.51 -2.49 5.65
C ALA A 98 11.61 -3.36 5.04
N LYS A 99 12.62 -3.71 5.82
CA LYS A 99 13.72 -4.59 5.37
C LYS A 99 13.21 -5.96 4.90
N LYS A 100 12.30 -6.59 5.65
CA LYS A 100 11.71 -7.87 5.26
C LYS A 100 10.96 -7.77 3.93
N LEU A 101 10.22 -6.69 3.72
CA LEU A 101 9.48 -6.45 2.49
C LEU A 101 10.43 -6.22 1.31
N GLU A 102 11.48 -5.43 1.48
CA GLU A 102 12.52 -5.21 0.47
C GLU A 102 13.22 -6.52 0.07
N GLU A 103 13.60 -7.34 1.05
CA GLU A 103 14.21 -8.66 0.80
C GLU A 103 13.25 -9.59 0.03
N SER A 104 11.96 -9.58 0.40
CA SER A 104 10.95 -10.39 -0.29
C SER A 104 10.71 -9.93 -1.73
N ALA A 105 10.65 -8.61 -1.96
CA ALA A 105 10.49 -8.03 -3.28
C ALA A 105 11.71 -8.29 -4.16
N ALA A 106 12.91 -8.20 -3.59
CA ALA A 106 14.15 -8.53 -4.29
C ALA A 106 14.22 -10.03 -4.64
N ALA A 107 13.74 -10.91 -3.75
CA ALA A 107 13.65 -12.35 -4.02
C ALA A 107 12.63 -12.66 -5.13
N GLU A 108 11.47 -11.99 -5.13
CA GLU A 108 10.45 -12.14 -6.17
C GLU A 108 10.94 -11.62 -7.53
N ALA A 109 11.61 -10.47 -7.54
CA ALA A 109 12.19 -9.91 -8.76
C ALA A 109 13.23 -10.85 -9.41
N LYS A 110 14.03 -11.56 -8.61
CA LYS A 110 15.00 -12.56 -9.11
C LYS A 110 14.33 -13.77 -9.79
N ARG A 111 13.04 -13.99 -9.56
CA ARG A 111 12.28 -15.07 -10.21
C ARG A 111 11.75 -14.66 -11.59
N LEU A 112 11.65 -13.36 -11.85
CA LEU A 112 11.17 -12.84 -13.12
C LEU A 112 12.33 -12.71 -14.12
N GLY A 113 12.24 -13.43 -15.24
CA GLY A 113 13.21 -13.32 -16.31
C GLY A 113 13.02 -12.01 -17.08
N VAL A 114 14.13 -11.36 -17.43
CA VAL A 114 14.12 -10.12 -18.22
C VAL A 114 14.35 -10.48 -19.70
N GLY A 115 13.43 -10.10 -20.58
CA GLY A 115 13.53 -10.41 -22.02
C GLY A 115 13.21 -11.86 -22.38
N VAL A 116 12.74 -12.66 -21.43
CA VAL A 116 12.42 -14.08 -21.63
C VAL A 116 11.03 -14.26 -22.21
N SER A 117 10.80 -15.38 -22.91
CA SER A 117 9.46 -15.74 -23.37
C SER A 117 8.58 -16.24 -22.22
N GLU A 118 7.26 -16.20 -22.39
CA GLU A 118 6.33 -16.83 -21.43
C GLU A 118 6.69 -18.29 -21.18
N HIS A 119 7.00 -19.05 -22.24
CA HIS A 119 7.44 -20.43 -22.11
C HIS A 119 8.70 -20.59 -21.24
N ALA A 120 9.69 -19.71 -21.38
CA ALA A 120 10.89 -19.75 -20.56
C ALA A 120 10.57 -19.49 -19.09
N GLN A 121 9.73 -18.49 -18.80
CA GLN A 121 9.28 -18.17 -17.44
C GLN A 121 8.53 -19.36 -16.82
N GLU A 122 7.68 -20.03 -17.59
CA GLU A 122 6.97 -21.23 -17.13
C GLU A 122 7.90 -22.39 -16.79
N VAL A 123 8.92 -22.63 -17.61
CA VAL A 123 9.95 -23.64 -17.36
C VAL A 123 10.72 -23.30 -16.08
N PHE A 124 11.09 -22.03 -15.90
CA PHE A 124 11.75 -21.56 -14.69
C PHE A 124 10.90 -21.77 -13.45
N ASP A 125 9.62 -21.40 -13.49
CA ASP A 125 8.70 -21.55 -12.35
C ASP A 125 8.40 -23.01 -12.02
N ALA A 126 8.34 -23.88 -13.02
CA ALA A 126 8.22 -25.32 -12.83
C ALA A 126 9.43 -25.91 -12.09
N LEU A 127 10.65 -25.56 -12.55
CA LEU A 127 11.89 -26.03 -11.94
C LEU A 127 12.08 -25.48 -10.53
N SER A 128 11.81 -24.18 -10.35
CA SER A 128 11.94 -23.47 -9.08
C SER A 128 11.04 -23.99 -7.95
N LYS A 129 10.04 -24.84 -8.26
CA LYS A 129 9.22 -25.53 -7.25
C LYS A 129 9.94 -26.70 -6.59
N THR A 130 10.92 -27.28 -7.26
CA THR A 130 11.56 -28.54 -6.85
C THR A 130 13.07 -28.41 -6.66
N MET A 131 13.68 -27.39 -7.26
CA MET A 131 15.11 -27.15 -7.26
C MET A 131 15.40 -25.65 -7.21
N GLU A 132 16.59 -25.29 -6.72
CA GLU A 132 17.06 -23.91 -6.76
C GLU A 132 17.48 -23.55 -8.19
N ALA A 133 16.70 -22.64 -8.81
CA ALA A 133 16.94 -22.15 -10.16
C ALA A 133 17.21 -20.64 -10.16
N THR A 134 18.09 -20.20 -11.05
CA THR A 134 18.42 -18.78 -11.25
C THR A 134 18.49 -18.45 -12.73
N TRP A 135 18.14 -17.23 -13.10
CA TRP A 135 18.33 -16.73 -14.45
C TRP A 135 19.80 -16.40 -14.72
N GLU A 136 20.30 -16.77 -15.89
CA GLU A 136 21.60 -16.38 -16.44
C GLU A 136 21.37 -15.73 -17.81
N GLY A 137 21.11 -14.42 -17.80
CA GLY A 137 20.55 -13.74 -18.97
C GLY A 137 19.15 -14.28 -19.27
N GLU A 138 18.97 -14.86 -20.45
CA GLU A 138 17.72 -15.53 -20.84
C GLU A 138 17.76 -17.05 -20.60
N ASP A 139 18.90 -17.61 -20.21
CA ASP A 139 19.06 -19.04 -19.93
C ASP A 139 18.71 -19.35 -18.46
N ILE A 140 18.32 -20.60 -18.18
CA ILE A 140 17.96 -21.05 -16.83
C ILE A 140 19.08 -21.91 -16.26
N LYS A 141 19.61 -21.55 -15.10
CA LYS A 141 20.63 -22.31 -14.39
C LYS A 141 20.01 -23.06 -13.21
N VAL A 142 20.20 -24.37 -13.15
CA VAL A 142 19.70 -25.23 -12.08
C VAL A 142 20.74 -26.28 -11.72
N LEU A 143 21.11 -26.41 -10.44
CA LEU A 143 22.08 -27.40 -9.96
C LEU A 143 23.41 -27.48 -10.76
N GLY A 144 23.90 -26.36 -11.29
CA GLY A 144 25.12 -26.31 -12.11
C GLY A 144 24.94 -26.69 -13.58
N VAL A 145 23.70 -26.94 -14.02
CA VAL A 145 23.30 -27.21 -15.40
C VAL A 145 22.61 -25.98 -15.98
N CYS A 146 22.83 -25.73 -17.27
CA CYS A 146 22.25 -24.62 -18.03
C CYS A 146 21.20 -25.14 -19.02
N ILE A 147 20.01 -24.57 -19.00
CA ILE A 147 18.91 -24.87 -19.93
C ILE A 147 18.76 -23.69 -20.87
N LYS A 148 19.01 -23.93 -22.15
CA LYS A 148 18.98 -22.90 -23.20
C LYS A 148 17.72 -22.96 -24.04
N LYS A 149 17.43 -21.89 -24.79
CA LYS A 149 16.39 -21.92 -25.84
C LYS A 149 16.54 -23.14 -26.78
N PRO A 150 15.45 -23.80 -27.18
CA PRO A 150 14.03 -23.54 -26.89
C PRO A 150 13.50 -24.10 -25.55
N TYR A 151 14.37 -24.39 -24.57
CA TYR A 151 14.04 -24.95 -23.25
C TYR A 151 13.45 -26.37 -23.31
N ASP A 152 13.91 -27.14 -24.29
CA ASP A 152 13.50 -28.53 -24.48
C ASP A 152 14.09 -29.45 -23.40
N PRO A 153 13.29 -30.34 -22.81
CA PRO A 153 13.72 -31.22 -21.73
C PRO A 153 14.69 -32.33 -22.12
N VAL A 154 15.00 -32.51 -23.40
CA VAL A 154 15.85 -33.60 -23.91
C VAL A 154 17.14 -33.04 -24.49
N TRP A 155 17.07 -31.97 -25.27
CA TRP A 155 18.19 -31.55 -26.12
C TRP A 155 18.94 -30.31 -25.64
N ASN A 156 18.31 -29.48 -24.80
CA ASN A 156 18.82 -28.13 -24.52
C ASN A 156 19.36 -27.95 -23.09
N ILE A 157 19.70 -29.07 -22.45
CA ILE A 157 20.23 -29.14 -21.10
C ILE A 157 21.73 -29.41 -21.19
N ILE A 158 22.55 -28.43 -20.81
CA ILE A 158 24.02 -28.47 -20.90
C ILE A 158 24.59 -28.51 -19.48
N GLY A 159 25.29 -29.60 -19.14
CA GLY A 159 25.92 -29.77 -17.84
C GLY A 159 27.08 -30.76 -17.90
N SER A 160 28.01 -30.66 -16.95
CA SER A 160 29.17 -31.55 -16.86
C SER A 160 28.87 -32.88 -16.15
N ASP A 161 27.79 -32.94 -15.35
CA ASP A 161 27.37 -34.14 -14.63
C ASP A 161 26.12 -34.74 -15.28
N GLU A 162 26.29 -35.88 -15.96
CA GLU A 162 25.22 -36.60 -16.66
C GLU A 162 24.06 -36.97 -15.72
N LYS A 163 24.34 -37.33 -14.45
CA LYS A 163 23.29 -37.67 -13.49
C LYS A 163 22.43 -36.46 -13.13
N VAL A 164 23.05 -35.29 -13.03
CA VAL A 164 22.32 -34.04 -12.78
C VAL A 164 21.50 -33.64 -14.00
N VAL A 165 22.07 -33.78 -15.20
CA VAL A 165 21.36 -33.54 -16.47
C VAL A 165 20.13 -34.44 -16.59
N GLU A 166 20.26 -35.75 -16.37
CA GLU A 166 19.14 -36.70 -16.40
C GLU A 166 18.07 -36.36 -15.36
N ARG A 167 18.49 -35.97 -14.14
CA ARG A 167 17.58 -35.57 -13.08
C ARG A 167 16.77 -34.33 -13.47
N VAL A 168 17.44 -33.30 -14.01
CA VAL A 168 16.80 -32.05 -14.45
C VAL A 168 15.86 -32.32 -15.63
N ALA A 169 16.28 -33.12 -16.61
CA ALA A 169 15.45 -33.55 -17.73
C ALA A 169 14.16 -34.23 -17.25
N LYS A 170 14.28 -35.19 -16.33
CA LYS A 170 13.12 -35.92 -15.78
C LYS A 170 12.15 -35.02 -15.02
N VAL A 171 12.66 -34.09 -14.22
CA VAL A 171 11.83 -33.12 -13.50
C VAL A 171 11.09 -32.21 -14.48
N LEU A 172 11.78 -31.68 -15.48
CA LEU A 172 11.18 -30.81 -16.49
C LEU A 172 10.09 -31.53 -17.30
N GLN A 173 10.35 -32.77 -17.74
CA GLN A 173 9.35 -33.60 -18.42
C GLN A 173 8.11 -33.83 -17.53
N SER A 174 8.30 -34.12 -16.25
CA SER A 174 7.21 -34.38 -15.31
C SER A 174 6.33 -33.15 -15.08
N GLU A 175 6.94 -31.98 -14.91
CA GLU A 175 6.22 -30.72 -14.72
C GLU A 175 5.47 -30.29 -16.00
N LEU A 176 6.09 -30.41 -17.17
CA LEU A 176 5.43 -30.14 -18.46
C LEU A 176 4.25 -31.10 -18.71
N ALA A 177 4.40 -32.39 -18.39
CA ALA A 177 3.33 -33.37 -18.50
C ALA A 177 2.16 -33.07 -17.53
N ARG A 178 2.47 -32.71 -16.28
CA ARG A 178 1.45 -32.30 -15.29
C ARG A 178 0.69 -31.07 -15.75
N LYS A 179 1.38 -30.09 -16.36
CA LYS A 179 0.74 -28.89 -16.90
C LYS A 179 -0.19 -29.21 -18.08
N LYS A 180 0.24 -30.04 -19.04
CA LYS A 180 -0.63 -30.49 -20.15
C LYS A 180 -1.91 -31.16 -19.66
N LYS A 181 -1.83 -31.94 -18.58
CA LYS A 181 -2.99 -32.59 -17.95
C LYS A 181 -3.94 -31.61 -17.24
N ASN A 182 -3.43 -30.50 -16.72
CA ASN A 182 -4.25 -29.50 -16.03
C ASN A 182 -4.86 -28.45 -16.98
N ALA A 183 -4.38 -28.39 -18.23
CA ALA A 183 -4.85 -27.45 -19.25
C ALA A 183 -5.91 -28.02 -20.20
N GLY A 184 -6.23 -29.32 -20.09
CA GLY A 184 -7.32 -29.99 -20.81
C GLY A 184 -8.40 -30.47 -19.86
#